data_AF-A0A845XHE9-F1
#
_entry.id   AF-A0A845XHE9-F1
#
_cell.length_a   1.000
_cell.length_b   1.000
_cell.length_c   1.000
_cell.angle_alpha   90.00
_cell.angle_beta   90.00
_cell.angle_gamma   90.00
#
_symmetry.space_group_name_H-M   'P 1'
#
loop_
_entity.id
_entity.type
_entity.pdbx_description
1 polymer ?
#
loop_
_entity_poly.entity_id
_entity_poly.type
_entity_poly.pdbx_seq_one_letter_code
_entity_poly.pdbx_strand_id
1 'polypeptide(L)'
;MFEIVRTQDQYETYILTDHNAQSRLEVVPERGGIVIRWNIQGQEIFYLDAERFKDPNLSVRGGIPILFPICGNLVNDTYTYLGKDYTLKQHGFARNLPWQVT
;
A
#
# COMPACT_ATOMS: atom_id res chain seq x y z
N MET A 1 3.66 21.64 13.34
CA MET A 1 3.74 20.62 14.41
C MET A 1 3.41 19.29 13.77
N PHE A 2 4.13 18.22 14.11
CA PHE A 2 3.86 16.88 13.57
C PHE A 2 3.12 16.02 14.59
N GLU A 3 2.19 15.21 14.11
CA GLU A 3 1.39 14.30 14.93
C GLU A 3 1.26 12.95 14.21
N ILE A 4 1.22 11.86 14.98
CA ILE A 4 0.86 10.53 14.49
C ILE A 4 -0.29 10.01 15.35
N VAL A 5 -1.41 9.69 14.71
CA VAL A 5 -2.57 9.06 15.33
C VAL A 5 -2.77 7.68 14.74
N ARG A 6 -3.12 6.70 15.57
CA ARG A 6 -3.52 5.36 15.13
C ARG A 6 -5.03 5.20 15.29
N THR A 7 -5.68 4.69 14.25
CA THR A 7 -7.09 4.29 14.31
C THR A 7 -7.24 2.83 13.90
N GLN A 8 -8.34 2.22 14.32
CA GLN A 8 -8.70 0.84 13.98
C GLN A 8 -10.15 0.81 13.50
N ASP A 9 -10.32 0.84 12.18
CA ASP A 9 -11.60 0.57 11.53
C ASP A 9 -11.58 -0.89 11.02
N GLN A 10 -11.85 -1.10 9.72
CA GLN A 10 -11.58 -2.38 9.07
C GLN A 10 -10.10 -2.75 9.14
N TYR A 11 -9.23 -1.75 9.01
CA TYR A 11 -7.78 -1.91 9.01
C TYR A 11 -7.10 -0.96 10.01
N GLU A 12 -5.97 -1.38 10.55
CA GLU A 12 -5.09 -0.52 11.34
C GLU A 12 -4.54 0.58 10.42
N THR A 13 -4.80 1.85 10.78
CA THR A 13 -4.38 2.99 9.97
C THR A 13 -3.57 3.97 10.81
N TYR A 14 -2.39 4.32 10.30
CA TYR A 14 -1.55 5.39 10.85
C TYR A 14 -1.80 6.67 10.08
N ILE A 15 -2.21 7.71 10.79
CA ILE A 15 -2.50 9.03 10.27
C ILE A 15 -1.32 9.93 10.67
N LEU A 16 -0.56 10.38 9.67
CA LEU A 16 0.55 11.30 9.85
C LEU A 16 0.09 12.71 9.46
N THR A 17 0.23 13.66 10.37
CA THR A 17 -0.21 15.04 10.16
C THR A 17 0.95 16.01 10.31
N ASP A 18 1.08 16.94 9.36
CA ASP A 18 1.81 18.19 9.54
C ASP A 18 0.82 19.36 9.57
N HIS A 19 0.64 19.94 10.75
CA HIS A 19 -0.27 21.07 10.94
C HIS A 19 0.20 22.34 10.23
N ASN A 20 1.51 22.52 10.04
CA ASN A 20 2.03 23.74 9.40
C ASN A 20 1.76 23.71 7.90
N ALA A 21 1.99 22.56 7.26
CA ALA A 21 1.69 22.36 5.85
C ALA A 21 0.19 22.06 5.58
N GLN A 22 -0.62 21.89 6.62
CA GLN A 22 -1.99 21.37 6.54
C GLN A 22 -2.05 20.07 5.72
N SER A 23 -1.10 19.17 5.97
CA SER A 23 -0.95 17.90 5.25
C SER A 23 -1.31 16.73 6.15
N ARG A 24 -2.05 15.77 5.61
CA ARG A 24 -2.46 14.55 6.30
C ARG A 24 -2.31 13.35 5.37
N LEU A 25 -1.61 12.31 5.84
CA LEU A 25 -1.32 11.11 5.07
C LEU A 25 -1.77 9.87 5.86
N GLU A 26 -2.37 8.90 5.19
CA GLU A 26 -2.86 7.66 5.82
C GLU A 26 -2.10 6.44 5.29
N VAL A 27 -1.54 5.65 6.21
CA VAL A 27 -0.79 4.42 5.93
C VAL A 27 -1.51 3.22 6.55
N VAL A 28 -1.66 2.14 5.77
CA VAL A 28 -2.24 0.87 6.21
C VAL A 28 -1.17 -0.23 6.13
N PRO A 29 -0.46 -0.53 7.23
CA PRO A 29 0.64 -1.49 7.21
C PRO A 29 0.23 -2.89 6.75
N GLU A 30 -0.93 -3.38 7.18
CA GLU A 30 -1.38 -4.74 6.89
C GLU A 30 -1.75 -5.00 5.42
N ARG A 31 -1.95 -3.93 4.63
CA ARG A 31 -2.27 -3.99 3.20
C ARG A 31 -1.05 -3.69 2.31
N GLY A 32 0.12 -4.24 2.69
CA GLY A 32 1.35 -4.06 1.92
C GLY A 32 2.11 -2.77 2.22
N GLY A 33 1.97 -2.22 3.43
CA GLY A 33 2.62 -0.96 3.80
C GLY A 33 2.12 0.23 2.99
N ILE A 34 0.90 0.16 2.47
CA ILE A 34 0.39 1.09 1.48
C ILE A 34 0.02 2.45 2.10
N VAL A 35 0.38 3.52 1.39
CA VAL A 35 -0.21 4.85 1.61
C VAL A 35 -1.51 4.93 0.80
N ILE A 36 -2.64 5.19 1.45
CA ILE A 36 -3.96 5.16 0.79
C ILE A 36 -4.58 6.53 0.56
N ARG A 37 -4.21 7.53 1.36
CA ARG A 37 -4.70 8.91 1.23
C ARG A 37 -3.59 9.91 1.48
N TRP A 38 -3.68 11.03 0.79
CA TRP A 38 -2.86 12.20 1.06
C TRP A 38 -3.69 13.44 0.77
N ASN A 39 -3.96 14.19 1.83
CA ASN A 39 -4.65 15.47 1.78
C ASN A 39 -3.64 16.60 2.04
N ILE A 40 -3.66 17.66 1.23
CA ILE A 40 -2.90 18.89 1.49
C ILE A 40 -3.85 20.07 1.35
N GLN A 41 -3.95 20.89 2.39
CA GLN A 41 -4.76 22.12 2.38
C GLN A 41 -6.22 21.87 1.93
N GLY A 42 -6.79 20.71 2.32
CA GLY A 42 -8.16 20.32 1.98
C GLY A 42 -8.31 19.59 0.64
N GLN A 43 -7.27 19.51 -0.18
CA GLN A 43 -7.28 18.80 -1.45
C GLN A 43 -6.78 17.36 -1.30
N GLU A 44 -7.59 16.39 -1.72
CA GLU A 44 -7.13 15.02 -1.90
C GLU A 44 -6.22 14.91 -3.13
N ILE A 45 -4.99 14.45 -2.89
CA ILE A 45 -3.97 14.28 -3.91
C ILE A 45 -4.03 12.87 -4.52
N PHE A 46 -4.32 11.86 -3.69
CA PHE A 46 -4.41 10.48 -4.16
C PHE A 46 -5.83 10.09 -4.52
N TYR A 47 -5.96 9.43 -5.67
CA TYR A 47 -7.11 8.60 -5.95
C TYR A 47 -7.07 7.33 -5.08
N LEU A 48 -8.24 6.88 -4.63
CA LEU A 48 -8.45 5.56 -4.01
C LEU A 48 -9.85 5.06 -4.35
N ASP A 49 -9.94 3.83 -4.86
CA ASP A 49 -11.21 3.11 -4.94
C ASP A 49 -11.54 2.52 -3.55
N ALA A 50 -12.26 3.30 -2.74
CA ALA A 50 -12.57 2.95 -1.35
C ALA A 50 -13.46 1.69 -1.25
N GLU A 51 -14.40 1.49 -2.16
CA GLU A 51 -15.27 0.30 -2.15
C GLU A 51 -14.49 -0.95 -2.49
N ARG A 52 -13.63 -0.90 -3.52
CA ARG A 52 -12.74 -2.01 -3.86
C ARG A 52 -11.75 -2.31 -2.74
N PHE A 53 -11.27 -1.29 -2.03
CA PHE A 53 -10.32 -1.46 -0.93
C PHE A 53 -10.91 -2.24 0.24
N LYS A 54 -12.24 -2.19 0.45
CA LYS A 54 -12.93 -2.99 1.48
C LYS A 54 -12.85 -4.50 1.25
N ASP A 55 -12.68 -4.96 0.01
CA ASP A 55 -12.49 -6.39 -0.26
C ASP A 55 -10.99 -6.73 -0.20
N PRO A 56 -10.54 -7.52 0.80
CA PRO A 56 -9.14 -7.91 0.92
C PRO A 56 -8.64 -8.77 -0.25
N ASN A 57 -9.53 -9.43 -0.98
CA ASN A 57 -9.17 -10.32 -2.10
C ASN A 57 -8.96 -9.56 -3.41
N LEU A 58 -9.34 -8.27 -3.46
CA LEU A 58 -9.15 -7.44 -4.63
C LEU A 58 -7.83 -6.66 -4.54
N SER A 59 -7.14 -6.56 -5.67
CA SER A 59 -5.98 -5.69 -5.80
C SER A 59 -6.37 -4.22 -5.59
N VAL A 60 -5.60 -3.48 -4.80
CA VAL A 60 -5.87 -2.06 -4.53
C VAL A 60 -5.80 -1.23 -5.81
N ARG A 61 -6.64 -0.20 -5.92
CA ARG A 61 -6.62 0.80 -7.00
C ARG A 61 -6.52 2.18 -6.37
N GLY A 62 -5.45 2.90 -6.68
CA GLY A 62 -5.08 4.12 -6.00
C GLY A 62 -4.06 3.93 -4.88
N GLY A 63 -3.75 5.02 -4.17
CA GLY A 63 -2.65 5.06 -3.21
C GLY A 63 -1.27 4.81 -3.84
N ILE A 64 -0.34 4.29 -3.03
CA ILE A 64 1.03 3.96 -3.46
C ILE A 64 1.32 2.46 -3.21
N PRO A 65 0.93 1.54 -4.12
CA PRO A 65 1.28 0.12 -4.00
C PRO A 65 2.79 -0.12 -4.20
N ILE A 66 3.38 -0.95 -3.34
CA ILE A 66 4.80 -1.32 -3.42
C ILE A 66 4.99 -2.52 -4.36
N LEU A 67 5.87 -2.36 -5.35
CA LEU A 67 6.17 -3.40 -6.36
C LEU A 67 7.52 -4.03 -6.01
N PHE A 68 7.49 -5.23 -5.45
CA PHE A 68 8.72 -5.93 -5.05
C PHE A 68 8.48 -7.44 -4.99
N PRO A 69 9.41 -8.27 -5.51
CA PRO A 69 10.74 -7.91 -6.03
C PRO A 69 10.79 -7.58 -7.53
N ILE A 70 9.64 -7.43 -8.20
CA ILE A 70 9.58 -7.15 -9.64
C ILE A 70 8.57 -6.04 -9.95
N CYS A 71 8.75 -5.38 -11.09
CA CYS A 71 7.78 -4.47 -11.69
C CYS A 71 7.19 -5.11 -12.96
N GLY A 72 5.87 -5.16 -13.07
CA GLY A 72 5.19 -5.88 -14.15
C GLY A 72 5.06 -7.37 -13.85
N ASN A 73 4.76 -8.16 -14.88
CA ASN A 73 4.65 -9.62 -14.80
C ASN A 73 5.88 -10.30 -15.40
N LEU A 74 6.01 -11.59 -15.14
CA LEU A 74 6.94 -12.47 -15.85
C LEU A 74 6.19 -13.20 -16.97
N VAL A 75 6.94 -13.76 -17.92
CA VAL A 75 6.36 -14.70 -18.87
C VAL A 75 5.91 -15.93 -18.09
N ASN A 76 4.64 -16.31 -18.24
CA ASN A 76 4.02 -17.43 -17.51
C ASN A 76 4.08 -17.31 -15.96
N ASP A 77 4.29 -16.10 -15.41
CA ASP A 77 4.53 -15.88 -13.97
C ASP A 77 5.70 -16.70 -13.40
N THR A 78 6.67 -17.13 -14.21
CA THR A 78 7.80 -17.95 -13.75
C THR A 78 9.17 -17.35 -14.06
N TYR A 79 10.15 -17.71 -13.23
CA TYR A 79 11.56 -17.51 -13.51
C TYR A 79 12.37 -18.70 -12.98
N THR A 80 13.52 -18.95 -13.62
CA THR A 80 14.45 -20.01 -13.20
C THR A 80 15.65 -19.39 -12.50
N TYR A 81 16.02 -19.92 -11.35
CA TYR A 81 17.23 -19.55 -10.63
C TYR A 81 17.93 -20.80 -10.10
N LEU A 82 19.22 -20.94 -10.40
CA LEU A 82 20.04 -22.11 -10.04
C LEU A 82 19.39 -23.45 -10.44
N GLY A 83 18.79 -23.50 -11.62
CA GLY A 83 18.13 -24.71 -12.14
C GLY A 83 16.79 -25.05 -11.49
N LYS A 84 16.27 -24.20 -10.60
CA LYS A 84 14.94 -24.35 -9.99
C LYS A 84 13.99 -23.28 -10.52
N ASP A 85 12.77 -23.70 -10.83
CA ASP A 85 11.69 -22.80 -11.23
C ASP A 85 10.95 -22.26 -10.03
N TYR A 86 10.58 -20.98 -10.12
CA TYR A 86 9.83 -20.24 -9.12
C TYR A 86 8.67 -19.52 -9.78
N THR A 87 7.54 -19.47 -9.10
CA THR A 87 6.39 -18.66 -9.51
C THR A 87 6.39 -17.33 -8.78
N LEU A 88 6.21 -16.25 -9.51
CA LEU A 88 6.07 -14.91 -8.97
C LEU A 88 5.04 -14.12 -9.79
N LYS A 89 3.93 -13.78 -9.13
CA LYS A 89 2.84 -13.01 -9.74
C LYS A 89 3.29 -11.59 -10.09
N GLN A 90 2.52 -10.95 -10.96
CA GLN A 90 2.68 -9.54 -11.31
C GLN A 90 2.92 -8.64 -10.08
N HIS A 91 3.95 -7.80 -10.17
CA HIS A 91 4.42 -6.86 -9.14
C HIS A 91 4.93 -7.49 -7.84
N GLY A 92 5.18 -8.79 -7.85
CA GLY A 92 5.68 -9.54 -6.71
C GLY A 92 4.65 -9.63 -5.57
N PHE A 93 5.15 -9.65 -4.34
CA PHE A 93 4.36 -10.00 -3.15
C PHE A 93 4.29 -8.91 -2.10
N ALA A 94 5.16 -7.90 -2.12
CA ALA A 94 5.23 -6.89 -1.04
C ALA A 94 3.90 -6.16 -0.80
N ARG A 95 3.16 -5.83 -1.88
CA ARG A 95 1.82 -5.21 -1.80
C ARG A 95 0.73 -6.07 -1.17
N ASN A 96 0.96 -7.37 -0.97
CA ASN A 96 -0.06 -8.32 -0.51
C ASN A 96 0.23 -8.85 0.91
N LEU A 97 1.40 -8.55 1.48
CA LEU A 97 1.79 -9.03 2.80
C LEU A 97 1.64 -7.92 3.83
N PRO A 98 1.33 -8.25 5.10
CA PRO A 98 1.30 -7.25 6.15
C PRO A 98 2.71 -6.80 6.52
N TRP A 99 2.84 -5.51 6.86
CA TRP A 99 4.07 -4.90 7.36
C TRP A 99 3.93 -4.58 8.85
N GLN A 100 5.04 -4.62 9.58
CA GLN A 100 5.10 -4.26 10.99
C GLN A 100 5.74 -2.87 11.15
N VAL A 101 5.14 -2.03 12.00
CA VAL A 101 5.73 -0.76 12.42
C VAL A 101 6.71 -1.03 13.57
N THR A 102 7.93 -0.50 13.49
CA THR A 102 9.05 -0.76 14.41
C THR A 102 9.61 0.51 15.01
#